data_AF-A0A0W8BX69-F1
#
_entry.id   AF-A0A0W8BX69-F1
#
_cell.length_a   1.000
_cell.length_b   1.000
_cell.length_c   1.000
_cell.angle_alpha   90.00
_cell.angle_beta   90.00
_cell.angle_gamma   90.00
#
_symmetry.space_group_name_H-M   'P 1'
#
loop_
_entity.id
_entity.type
_entity.pdbx_description
1 polymer ?
#
loop_
_entity_poly.entity_id
_entity_poly.type
_entity_poly.pdbx_seq_one_letter_code
_entity_poly.pdbx_strand_id
1 'polypeptide(L)'
;MTRMDSNLVNLNMSLASVQNILTGSETYATAKSLQQFQVFGLKTKLKPPKAHTISSLPGSKLIIDLDQLHRVLPMDCLSICDAKVSALQRKFVGLAEKAVAVEVTGIEVFSTPTLMLMKKWHRVMEAVSRIDKSKEWIQCIDLKNDFPKHFEVEHSDDLFKKLENIPLNRESIHALDLAARGCIGDDTMCVVAEKLFGTDPNVTLIDPSHLGIILNGEITVNTDNITAFLRANSCDVVLIPVNCNRNHWCSIMVRSSSREVHIYDPMSSKYVTFVRAAAQKLIHLLRKTADEPSYSVHLYSSDVGVQYDSYNCDIYVLLSFEHFTGAPQLGRGDKKMLQCLRYRTYACATARNSEEHIKTFIMHWERSRHYKRVKKFKSD
;
A
#
# COMPACT_ATOMS: atom_id res chain seq x y z
N MET A 1 23.14 -17.74 29.08
CA MET A 1 22.35 -17.35 30.27
C MET A 1 21.14 -16.54 29.82
N THR A 2 20.03 -17.26 29.70
CA THR A 2 18.64 -16.82 29.65
C THR A 2 18.32 -16.03 30.91
N ARG A 3 18.55 -14.72 30.93
CA ARG A 3 17.91 -13.89 31.95
C ARG A 3 16.47 -13.72 31.50
N MET A 4 15.55 -14.31 32.28
CA MET A 4 14.15 -13.88 32.36
C MET A 4 14.12 -12.36 32.20
N ASP A 5 13.31 -11.88 31.27
CA ASP A 5 13.11 -10.45 31.16
C ASP A 5 12.25 -10.03 32.35
N SER A 6 12.92 -9.60 33.43
CA SER A 6 12.29 -9.27 34.70
C SER A 6 11.17 -8.25 34.53
N ASN A 7 11.20 -7.42 33.48
CA ASN A 7 10.12 -6.51 33.16
C ASN A 7 8.88 -7.26 32.64
N LEU A 8 9.03 -8.21 31.71
CA LEU A 8 7.90 -8.97 31.17
C LEU A 8 7.31 -9.97 32.18
N VAL A 9 8.15 -10.52 33.06
CA VAL A 9 7.69 -11.33 34.20
C VAL A 9 6.85 -10.47 35.16
N ASN A 10 7.29 -9.25 35.47
CA ASN A 10 6.53 -8.31 36.29
C ASN A 10 5.23 -7.84 35.62
N LEU A 11 5.18 -7.82 34.28
CA LEU A 11 4.00 -7.48 33.48
C LEU A 11 3.10 -8.70 33.20
N ASN A 12 3.46 -9.88 33.69
CA ASN A 12 2.79 -11.16 33.43
C ASN A 12 2.56 -11.43 31.93
N MET A 13 3.55 -11.07 31.10
CA MET A 13 3.50 -11.21 29.64
C MET A 13 4.36 -12.40 29.19
N SER A 14 3.74 -13.33 28.48
CA SER A 14 4.36 -14.50 27.85
C SER A 14 3.87 -14.65 26.41
N LEU A 15 4.42 -15.62 25.67
CA LEU A 15 3.96 -15.89 24.32
C LEU A 15 2.49 -16.37 24.30
N ALA A 16 1.95 -16.84 25.43
CA ALA A 16 0.51 -17.08 25.58
C ALA A 16 -0.29 -15.76 25.52
N SER A 17 0.19 -14.68 26.14
CA SER A 17 -0.39 -13.35 25.99
C SER A 17 -0.37 -12.86 24.54
N VAL A 18 0.73 -13.13 23.81
CA VAL A 18 0.83 -12.84 22.37
C VAL A 18 -0.22 -13.61 21.58
N GLN A 19 -0.39 -14.91 21.88
CA GLN A 19 -1.43 -15.71 21.25
C GLN A 19 -2.81 -15.11 21.48
N ASN A 20 -3.14 -14.76 22.72
CA ASN A 20 -4.45 -14.22 23.10
C ASN A 20 -4.75 -12.87 22.41
N ILE A 21 -3.74 -12.02 22.20
CA ILE A 21 -3.91 -10.73 21.52
C ILE A 21 -4.04 -10.90 20.01
N LEU A 22 -3.43 -11.95 19.42
CA LEU A 22 -3.34 -12.16 17.98
C LEU A 22 -4.36 -13.17 17.42
N THR A 23 -5.47 -13.45 18.09
CA THR A 23 -6.45 -14.50 17.70
C THR A 23 -7.51 -14.07 16.68
N GLY A 24 -7.36 -12.93 15.98
CA GLY A 24 -8.12 -12.68 14.74
C GLY A 24 -8.85 -11.35 14.59
N SER A 25 -8.53 -10.36 15.42
CA SER A 25 -9.03 -8.97 15.26
C SER A 25 -8.00 -7.95 15.74
N GLU A 26 -6.71 -8.23 15.51
CA GLU A 26 -5.63 -7.37 15.95
C GLU A 26 -5.71 -5.97 15.33
N THR A 27 -5.89 -4.96 16.19
CA THR A 27 -5.70 -3.55 15.83
C THR A 27 -4.38 -3.05 16.37
N TYR A 28 -3.95 -1.88 15.91
CA TYR A 28 -2.79 -1.21 16.51
C TYR A 28 -2.95 -1.05 18.03
N ALA A 29 -4.11 -0.58 18.49
CA ALA A 29 -4.35 -0.35 19.92
C ALA A 29 -4.18 -1.63 20.76
N THR A 30 -4.67 -2.76 20.27
CA THR A 30 -4.52 -4.05 20.98
C THR A 30 -3.11 -4.61 20.90
N ALA A 31 -2.40 -4.39 19.79
CA ALA A 31 -1.10 -4.98 19.55
C ALA A 31 0.08 -4.14 20.08
N LYS A 32 -0.11 -2.83 20.33
CA LYS A 32 0.97 -1.92 20.75
C LYS A 32 1.69 -2.40 22.02
N SER A 33 0.96 -2.98 22.96
CA SER A 33 1.54 -3.55 24.19
C SER A 33 2.58 -4.64 23.91
N LEU A 34 2.48 -5.34 22.77
CA LEU A 34 3.41 -6.39 22.38
C LEU A 34 4.81 -5.87 22.01
N GLN A 35 4.99 -4.56 21.81
CA GLN A 35 6.32 -3.94 21.60
C GLN A 35 7.27 -4.15 22.77
N GLN A 36 6.74 -4.48 23.95
CA GLN A 36 7.52 -4.76 25.15
C GLN A 36 8.30 -6.09 25.04
N PHE A 37 7.89 -7.00 24.13
CA PHE A 37 8.61 -8.24 23.89
C PHE A 37 9.99 -7.99 23.28
N GLN A 38 10.99 -8.64 23.86
CA GLN A 38 12.36 -8.60 23.33
C GLN A 38 12.64 -9.80 22.44
N VAL A 39 13.47 -9.56 21.43
CA VAL A 39 14.07 -10.61 20.63
C VAL A 39 15.22 -11.25 21.40
N PHE A 40 15.47 -12.54 21.21
CA PHE A 40 16.65 -13.19 21.79
C PHE A 40 17.95 -12.52 21.31
N GLY A 41 18.76 -12.01 22.24
CA GLY A 41 20.08 -11.47 21.96
C GLY A 41 21.10 -12.57 21.67
N LEU A 42 21.21 -12.99 20.40
CA LEU A 42 22.15 -14.02 19.98
C LEU A 42 23.57 -13.45 19.90
N LYS A 43 24.36 -13.65 20.95
CA LYS A 43 25.74 -13.12 21.03
C LYS A 43 26.73 -13.76 20.06
N THR A 44 26.41 -14.95 19.52
CA THR A 44 27.25 -15.72 18.61
C THR A 44 26.39 -16.36 17.53
N LYS A 45 26.97 -16.65 16.36
CA LYS A 45 26.30 -17.38 15.27
C LYS A 45 25.74 -18.71 15.82
N LEU A 46 24.41 -18.84 15.84
CA LEU A 46 23.75 -20.04 16.34
C LEU A 46 24.24 -21.27 15.56
N LYS A 47 24.41 -22.39 16.27
CA LYS A 47 24.47 -23.68 15.59
C LYS A 47 23.15 -23.88 14.83
N PRO A 48 23.17 -24.46 13.62
CA PRO A 48 21.97 -24.66 12.84
C PRO A 48 20.90 -25.40 13.66
N PRO A 49 19.65 -24.88 13.72
CA PRO A 49 18.53 -25.58 14.34
C PRO A 49 18.37 -26.99 13.78
N LYS A 50 17.82 -27.88 14.61
CA LYS A 50 17.55 -29.28 14.25
C LYS A 50 16.06 -29.56 14.35
N ALA A 51 15.46 -29.95 13.22
CA ALA A 51 14.08 -30.41 13.19
C ALA A 51 14.01 -31.91 13.56
N HIS A 52 13.07 -32.25 14.41
CA HIS A 52 12.79 -33.61 14.89
C HIS A 52 11.31 -33.92 14.69
N THR A 53 10.98 -35.18 14.42
CA THR A 53 9.60 -35.64 14.63
C THR A 53 9.34 -35.66 16.13
N ILE A 54 8.18 -35.19 16.59
CA ILE A 54 7.86 -35.12 18.03
C ILE A 54 8.03 -36.49 18.71
N SER A 55 7.61 -37.56 18.03
CA SER A 55 7.78 -38.95 18.53
C SER A 55 9.23 -39.41 18.65
N SER A 56 10.18 -38.72 18.02
CA SER A 56 11.62 -39.02 18.06
C SER A 56 12.43 -38.08 18.95
N LEU A 57 11.76 -37.16 19.66
CA LEU A 57 12.46 -36.26 20.59
C LEU A 57 13.11 -37.07 21.72
N PRO A 58 14.37 -36.78 22.07
CA PRO A 58 14.99 -37.38 23.25
C PRO A 58 14.15 -37.06 24.49
N GLY A 59 13.95 -38.02 25.40
CA GLY A 59 13.14 -37.81 26.61
C GLY A 59 13.63 -36.69 27.54
N SER A 60 14.88 -36.25 27.39
CA SER A 60 15.44 -35.08 28.10
C SER A 60 15.10 -33.73 27.47
N LYS A 61 14.48 -33.72 26.28
CA LYS A 61 14.11 -32.50 25.55
C LYS A 61 12.60 -32.35 25.53
N LEU A 62 12.12 -31.39 26.28
CA LEU A 62 10.71 -31.00 26.29
C LEU A 62 10.49 -29.84 25.34
N ILE A 63 9.32 -29.83 24.70
CA ILE A 63 8.86 -28.67 23.95
C ILE A 63 8.48 -27.60 24.96
N ILE A 64 9.02 -26.39 24.79
CA ILE A 64 8.74 -25.29 25.73
C ILE A 64 7.29 -24.82 25.62
N ASP A 65 6.65 -24.61 26.77
CA ASP A 65 5.31 -24.06 26.88
C ASP A 65 5.28 -22.55 26.60
N LEU A 66 4.16 -22.06 26.06
CA LEU A 66 4.00 -20.65 25.72
C LEU A 66 4.13 -19.71 26.93
N ASP A 67 3.70 -20.17 28.11
CA ASP A 67 3.77 -19.41 29.37
C ASP A 67 5.20 -19.18 29.86
N GLN A 68 6.14 -20.03 29.44
CA GLN A 68 7.55 -19.93 29.81
C GLN A 68 8.36 -19.06 28.83
N LEU A 69 7.73 -18.62 27.73
CA LEU A 69 8.38 -17.86 26.67
C LEU A 69 8.14 -16.36 26.83
N HIS A 70 9.16 -15.64 27.27
CA HIS A 70 9.15 -14.18 27.40
C HIS A 70 9.93 -13.45 26.29
N ARG A 71 10.46 -14.18 25.30
CA ARG A 71 11.24 -13.62 24.19
C ARG A 71 10.87 -14.30 22.88
N VAL A 72 11.06 -13.57 21.78
CA VAL A 72 10.78 -14.05 20.42
C VAL A 72 12.08 -14.35 19.70
N LEU A 73 12.15 -15.45 18.96
CA LEU A 73 13.32 -15.74 18.13
C LEU A 73 13.46 -14.68 17.02
N PRO A 74 14.68 -14.24 16.67
CA PRO A 74 14.86 -13.32 15.56
C PRO A 74 14.40 -13.93 14.22
N MET A 75 13.97 -13.08 13.28
CA MET A 75 13.29 -13.50 12.04
C MET A 75 14.16 -14.36 11.11
N ASP A 76 15.47 -14.09 11.11
CA ASP A 76 16.48 -14.90 10.42
C ASP A 76 16.56 -16.32 10.99
N CYS A 77 16.55 -16.48 12.31
CA CYS A 77 16.51 -17.77 12.98
C CYS A 77 15.21 -18.52 12.65
N LEU A 78 14.06 -17.83 12.65
CA LEU A 78 12.77 -18.42 12.28
C LEU A 78 12.77 -18.95 10.83
N SER A 79 13.39 -18.20 9.92
CA SER A 79 13.54 -18.63 8.51
C SER A 79 14.43 -19.87 8.36
N ILE A 80 15.48 -19.99 9.18
CA ILE A 80 16.30 -21.19 9.22
C ILE A 80 15.49 -22.37 9.79
N CYS A 81 14.68 -22.15 10.83
CA CYS A 81 13.79 -23.18 11.37
C CYS A 81 12.83 -23.72 10.30
N ASP A 82 12.21 -22.83 9.51
CA ASP A 82 11.30 -23.21 8.41
C ASP A 82 12.02 -24.10 7.38
N ALA A 83 13.24 -23.71 6.98
CA ALA A 83 14.03 -24.52 6.05
C ALA A 83 14.34 -25.93 6.60
N LYS A 84 14.54 -26.06 7.92
CA LYS A 84 14.77 -27.35 8.58
C LYS A 84 13.51 -28.19 8.67
N VAL A 85 12.36 -27.58 8.96
CA VAL A 85 11.05 -28.26 8.93
C VAL A 85 10.76 -28.79 7.53
N SER A 86 10.90 -27.96 6.49
CA SER A 86 10.69 -28.39 5.10
C SER A 86 11.67 -29.47 4.66
N ALA A 87 12.93 -29.42 5.11
CA ALA A 87 13.90 -30.49 4.83
C ALA A 87 13.49 -31.83 5.46
N LEU A 88 12.97 -31.80 6.70
CA LEU A 88 12.49 -33.01 7.38
C LEU A 88 11.23 -33.57 6.71
N GLN A 89 10.26 -32.73 6.35
CA GLN A 89 9.04 -33.15 5.66
C GLN A 89 9.33 -33.74 4.27
N ARG A 90 10.34 -33.22 3.56
CA ARG A 90 10.80 -33.85 2.30
C ARG A 90 11.40 -35.24 2.50
N LYS A 91 12.04 -35.48 3.64
CA LYS A 91 12.59 -36.80 3.99
C LYS A 91 11.51 -37.80 4.39
N PHE A 92 10.43 -37.32 5.01
CA PHE A 92 9.32 -38.14 5.50
C PHE A 92 8.00 -37.69 4.86
N VAL A 93 7.68 -38.25 3.70
CA VAL A 93 6.45 -37.95 2.95
C VAL A 93 5.22 -38.17 3.83
N GLY A 94 4.32 -37.19 3.88
CA GLY A 94 3.11 -37.23 4.70
C GLY A 94 3.29 -36.75 6.15
N LEU A 95 4.50 -36.33 6.55
CA LEU A 95 4.73 -35.75 7.87
C LEU A 95 4.02 -34.39 8.02
N ALA A 96 2.98 -34.36 8.86
CA ALA A 96 2.27 -33.14 9.18
C ALA A 96 3.18 -32.13 9.90
N GLU A 97 3.09 -30.85 9.53
CA GLU A 97 3.92 -29.78 10.10
C GLU A 97 3.79 -29.71 11.64
N LYS A 98 2.56 -29.89 12.16
CA LYS A 98 2.26 -29.92 13.61
C LYS A 98 2.93 -31.08 14.37
N ALA A 99 3.43 -32.09 13.67
CA ALA A 99 4.12 -33.24 14.26
C ALA A 99 5.65 -33.04 14.31
N VAL A 100 6.13 -31.83 13.99
CA VAL A 100 7.54 -31.46 13.99
C VAL A 100 7.83 -30.50 15.15
N ALA A 101 8.97 -30.71 15.79
CA ALA A 101 9.56 -29.78 16.74
C ALA A 101 10.96 -29.37 16.27
N VAL A 102 11.37 -28.16 16.60
CA VAL A 102 12.67 -27.61 16.21
C VAL A 102 13.47 -27.26 17.44
N GLU A 103 14.60 -27.92 17.61
CA GLU A 103 15.59 -27.61 18.62
C GLU A 103 16.48 -26.47 18.13
N VAL A 104 16.48 -25.36 18.86
CA VAL A 104 17.44 -24.26 18.68
C VAL A 104 18.50 -24.38 19.76
N THR A 105 19.71 -24.82 19.37
CA THR A 105 20.77 -25.14 20.33
C THR A 105 21.13 -23.95 21.22
N GLY A 106 21.08 -24.17 22.54
CA GLY A 106 21.37 -23.14 23.55
C GLY A 106 20.18 -22.22 23.87
N ILE A 107 19.02 -22.48 23.27
CA ILE A 107 17.75 -21.86 23.63
C ILE A 107 16.82 -22.96 24.13
N GLU A 108 15.92 -23.47 23.29
CA GLU A 108 14.86 -24.42 23.68
C GLU A 108 14.41 -25.25 22.48
N VAL A 109 13.48 -26.19 22.70
CA VAL A 109 12.78 -26.92 21.64
C VAL A 109 11.40 -26.32 21.43
N PHE A 110 11.10 -25.92 20.19
CA PHE A 110 9.88 -25.22 19.83
C PHE A 110 8.95 -26.09 18.99
N SER A 111 7.64 -26.01 19.21
CA SER A 111 6.66 -26.55 18.27
C SER A 111 6.55 -25.66 17.02
N THR A 112 6.12 -26.23 15.89
CA THR A 112 5.84 -25.43 14.68
C THR A 112 4.75 -24.36 14.89
N PRO A 113 3.63 -24.60 15.61
CA PRO A 113 2.70 -23.54 16.00
C PRO A 113 3.36 -22.38 16.77
N THR A 114 4.28 -22.68 17.70
CA THR A 114 5.02 -21.66 18.46
C THR A 114 5.87 -20.80 17.54
N LEU A 115 6.59 -21.41 16.59
CA LEU A 115 7.39 -20.69 15.59
C LEU A 115 6.52 -19.82 14.67
N MET A 116 5.35 -20.33 14.26
CA MET A 116 4.38 -19.56 13.47
C MET A 116 3.86 -18.34 14.23
N LEU A 117 3.57 -18.48 15.52
CA LEU A 117 3.14 -17.37 16.38
C LEU A 117 4.24 -16.30 16.50
N MET A 118 5.50 -16.71 16.68
CA MET A 118 6.64 -15.79 16.68
C MET A 118 6.79 -15.03 15.35
N LYS A 119 6.60 -15.72 14.20
CA LYS A 119 6.58 -15.06 12.88
C LYS A 119 5.41 -14.08 12.75
N LYS A 120 4.24 -14.42 13.28
CA LYS A 120 3.08 -13.52 13.31
C LYS A 120 3.39 -12.27 14.12
N TRP A 121 4.01 -12.42 15.30
CA TRP A 121 4.45 -11.28 16.12
C TRP A 121 5.38 -10.34 15.35
N HIS A 122 6.40 -10.85 14.64
CA HIS A 122 7.31 -9.99 13.85
C HIS A 122 6.56 -9.15 12.80
N ARG A 123 5.65 -9.76 12.05
CA ARG A 123 4.83 -9.06 11.04
C ARG A 123 3.97 -7.97 11.68
N VAL A 124 3.37 -8.26 12.83
CA VAL A 124 2.56 -7.31 13.59
C VAL A 124 3.42 -6.17 14.12
N MET A 125 4.62 -6.43 14.65
CA MET A 125 5.53 -5.38 15.14
C MET A 125 6.06 -4.49 14.02
N GLU A 126 6.30 -5.04 12.84
CA GLU A 126 6.61 -4.26 11.65
C GLU A 126 5.46 -3.31 11.30
N ALA A 127 4.21 -3.80 11.32
CA ALA A 127 3.02 -2.99 11.10
C ALA A 127 2.86 -1.87 12.15
N VAL A 128 3.02 -2.21 13.44
CA VAL A 128 2.96 -1.23 14.54
C VAL A 128 4.03 -0.16 14.36
N SER A 129 5.27 -0.54 14.02
CA SER A 129 6.36 0.42 13.77
C SER A 129 6.05 1.36 12.60
N ARG A 130 5.40 0.87 11.53
CA ARG A 130 4.95 1.71 10.41
C ARG A 130 3.88 2.71 10.83
N ILE A 131 2.96 2.32 11.71
CA ILE A 131 1.91 3.20 12.24
C ILE A 131 2.52 4.25 13.16
N ASP A 132 3.47 3.89 14.03
CA ASP A 132 4.18 4.84 14.90
C ASP A 132 4.88 5.92 14.07
N LYS A 133 5.65 5.51 13.05
CA LYS A 133 6.29 6.44 12.10
C LYS A 133 5.29 7.31 11.35
N SER A 134 4.12 6.76 11.02
CA SER A 134 3.06 7.52 10.35
C SER A 134 2.50 8.60 11.28
N LYS A 135 2.27 8.29 12.55
CA LYS A 135 1.84 9.24 13.58
C LYS A 135 2.86 10.36 13.79
N GLU A 136 4.14 10.01 13.94
CA GLU A 136 5.23 10.98 14.04
C GLU A 136 5.30 11.89 12.81
N TRP A 137 5.17 11.31 11.62
CA TRP A 137 5.16 12.06 10.37
C TRP A 137 3.99 13.05 10.32
N ILE A 138 2.76 12.61 10.62
CA ILE A 138 1.56 13.47 10.63
C ILE A 138 1.75 14.69 11.54
N GLN A 139 2.31 14.49 12.73
CA GLN A 139 2.57 15.59 13.68
C GLN A 139 3.57 16.63 13.16
N CYS A 140 4.44 16.25 12.21
CA CYS A 140 5.45 17.14 11.63
C CYS A 140 4.96 17.92 10.41
N ILE A 141 3.73 17.69 9.94
CA ILE A 141 3.22 18.32 8.72
C ILE A 141 2.67 19.71 9.04
N ASP A 142 3.27 20.72 8.43
CA ASP A 142 2.79 22.09 8.47
C ASP A 142 1.66 22.27 7.44
N LEU A 143 0.42 22.11 7.88
CA LEU A 143 -0.78 22.29 7.03
C LEU A 143 -1.12 23.76 6.78
N LYS A 144 -0.40 24.71 7.39
CA LYS A 144 -0.60 26.15 7.12
C LYS A 144 0.05 26.51 5.80
N ASN A 145 -0.70 26.40 4.71
CA ASN A 145 -0.26 26.84 3.39
C ASN A 145 -1.39 27.56 2.66
N ASP A 146 -1.01 28.52 1.81
CA ASP A 146 -1.92 29.24 0.93
C ASP A 146 -2.26 28.37 -0.30
N PHE A 147 -3.06 27.33 -0.08
CA PHE A 147 -3.55 26.48 -1.17
C PHE A 147 -4.71 27.15 -1.91
N PRO A 148 -4.86 26.93 -3.23
CA PRO A 148 -6.16 27.08 -3.85
C PRO A 148 -7.16 26.21 -3.10
N LYS A 149 -8.38 26.72 -2.86
CA LYS A 149 -9.41 26.05 -2.05
C LYS A 149 -9.65 24.57 -2.40
N HIS A 150 -9.50 24.20 -3.67
CA HIS A 150 -9.63 22.80 -4.14
C HIS A 150 -8.61 21.86 -3.48
N PHE A 151 -7.43 22.36 -3.14
CA PHE A 151 -6.33 21.59 -2.57
C PHE A 151 -6.14 21.81 -1.07
N GLU A 152 -6.96 22.65 -0.44
CA GLU A 152 -6.92 22.88 1.00
C GLU A 152 -7.04 21.57 1.77
N VAL A 153 -6.25 21.48 2.84
CA VAL A 153 -6.09 20.27 3.64
C VAL A 153 -6.38 20.64 5.09
N GLU A 154 -7.50 20.14 5.62
CA GLU A 154 -7.80 20.27 7.04
C GLU A 154 -7.12 19.15 7.82
N HIS A 155 -6.67 19.49 9.04
CA HIS A 155 -6.17 18.48 9.95
C HIS A 155 -7.32 17.55 10.34
N SER A 156 -7.19 16.27 10.05
CA SER A 156 -8.21 15.30 10.45
C SER A 156 -7.96 14.86 11.89
N ASP A 157 -8.74 15.42 12.82
CA ASP A 157 -8.66 15.07 14.25
C ASP A 157 -8.98 13.59 14.53
N ASP A 158 -9.71 12.95 13.61
CA ASP A 158 -10.07 11.54 13.70
C ASP A 158 -9.00 10.60 13.12
N LEU A 159 -8.01 11.11 12.38
CA LEU A 159 -7.00 10.28 11.73
C LEU A 159 -6.18 9.46 12.73
N PHE A 160 -5.83 10.04 13.88
CA PHE A 160 -5.16 9.31 14.96
C PHE A 160 -6.04 8.20 15.53
N LYS A 161 -7.33 8.45 15.73
CA LYS A 161 -8.30 7.44 16.20
C LYS A 161 -8.47 6.32 15.18
N LYS A 162 -8.46 6.63 13.88
CA LYS A 162 -8.47 5.61 12.81
C LYS A 162 -7.21 4.75 12.84
N LEU A 163 -6.04 5.36 13.04
CA LEU A 163 -4.79 4.63 13.17
C LEU A 163 -4.72 3.75 14.42
N GLU A 164 -5.37 4.12 15.51
CA GLU A 164 -5.51 3.24 16.69
C GLU A 164 -6.34 1.99 16.38
N ASN A 165 -7.38 2.14 15.54
CA ASN A 165 -8.34 1.09 15.24
C ASN A 165 -8.05 0.35 13.92
N ILE A 166 -6.93 0.63 13.26
CA ILE A 166 -6.60 0.02 11.98
C ILE A 166 -6.33 -1.48 12.18
N PRO A 167 -6.98 -2.38 11.41
CA PRO A 167 -6.64 -3.80 11.43
C PRO A 167 -5.20 -4.00 10.99
N LEU A 168 -4.45 -4.90 11.64
CA LEU A 168 -3.06 -5.21 11.25
C LEU A 168 -3.00 -6.31 10.19
N ASN A 169 -3.90 -6.24 9.21
CA ASN A 169 -3.89 -7.09 8.03
C ASN A 169 -3.18 -6.38 6.86
N ARG A 170 -2.83 -7.16 5.83
CA ARG A 170 -2.03 -6.67 4.70
C ARG A 170 -2.68 -5.48 3.99
N GLU A 171 -3.98 -5.58 3.74
CA GLU A 171 -4.77 -4.55 3.03
C GLU A 171 -4.74 -3.20 3.75
N SER A 172 -4.97 -3.21 5.07
CA SER A 172 -4.99 -1.99 5.86
C SER A 172 -3.60 -1.36 6.01
N ILE A 173 -2.55 -2.20 6.05
CA ILE A 173 -1.17 -1.75 6.16
C ILE A 173 -0.69 -1.10 4.86
N HIS A 174 -1.15 -1.53 3.68
CA HIS A 174 -0.75 -0.94 2.40
C HIS A 174 -1.09 0.57 2.33
N ALA A 175 -2.21 1.00 2.91
CA ALA A 175 -2.54 2.44 2.99
C ALA A 175 -1.48 3.27 3.74
N LEU A 176 -0.66 2.65 4.60
CA LEU A 176 0.45 3.30 5.29
C LEU A 176 1.64 3.59 4.37
N ASP A 177 1.71 3.02 3.17
CA ASP A 177 2.77 3.33 2.20
C ASP A 177 2.71 4.80 1.73
N LEU A 178 1.56 5.45 1.88
CA LEU A 178 1.42 6.90 1.65
C LEU A 178 2.07 7.74 2.75
N ALA A 179 2.46 7.16 3.89
CA ALA A 179 3.11 7.92 4.94
C ALA A 179 4.55 8.30 4.58
N ALA A 180 4.93 9.54 4.90
CA ALA A 180 6.28 10.09 4.76
C ALA A 180 6.88 9.99 3.34
N ARG A 181 7.65 8.93 3.07
CA ARG A 181 8.38 8.68 1.81
C ARG A 181 8.18 7.25 1.29
N GLY A 182 7.13 6.55 1.73
CA GLY A 182 6.83 5.22 1.21
C GLY A 182 6.48 5.24 -0.28
N CYS A 183 6.49 4.09 -0.92
CA CYS A 183 6.07 3.94 -2.31
C CYS A 183 4.78 3.13 -2.33
N ILE A 184 3.75 3.63 -2.98
CA ILE A 184 2.47 2.90 -3.06
C ILE A 184 2.50 1.84 -4.14
N GLY A 185 1.91 0.68 -3.84
CA GLY A 185 1.64 -0.37 -4.83
C GLY A 185 0.29 -0.17 -5.53
N ASP A 186 0.00 -1.08 -6.47
CA ASP A 186 -1.20 -1.06 -7.31
C ASP A 186 -2.48 -0.95 -6.48
N ASP A 187 -2.65 -1.80 -5.46
CA ASP A 187 -3.84 -1.81 -4.60
C ASP A 187 -4.12 -0.44 -3.95
N THR A 188 -3.08 0.24 -3.46
CA THR A 188 -3.24 1.54 -2.80
C THR A 188 -3.54 2.64 -3.80
N MET A 189 -2.92 2.59 -4.98
CA MET A 189 -3.24 3.50 -6.09
C MET A 189 -4.71 3.35 -6.51
N CYS A 190 -5.22 2.12 -6.65
CA CYS A 190 -6.63 1.86 -6.96
C CYS A 190 -7.56 2.51 -5.92
N VAL A 191 -7.37 2.16 -4.64
CA VAL A 191 -8.22 2.64 -3.56
C VAL A 191 -8.27 4.17 -3.50
N VAL A 192 -7.12 4.82 -3.64
CA VAL A 192 -7.03 6.28 -3.64
C VAL A 192 -7.71 6.88 -4.86
N ALA A 193 -7.39 6.38 -6.05
CA ALA A 193 -7.95 6.92 -7.28
C ALA A 193 -9.48 6.74 -7.31
N GLU A 194 -9.99 5.58 -6.89
CA GLU A 194 -11.43 5.32 -6.75
C GLU A 194 -12.10 6.29 -5.78
N LYS A 195 -11.49 6.57 -4.64
CA LYS A 195 -12.05 7.53 -3.68
C LYS A 195 -12.03 8.97 -4.18
N LEU A 196 -11.01 9.35 -4.95
CA LEU A 196 -10.87 10.71 -5.47
C LEU A 196 -11.73 10.95 -6.72
N PHE A 197 -11.91 9.95 -7.58
CA PHE A 197 -12.52 10.13 -8.91
C PHE A 197 -13.69 9.19 -9.21
N GLY A 198 -13.84 8.09 -8.48
CA GLY A 198 -14.81 7.03 -8.79
C GLY A 198 -16.28 7.43 -8.62
N THR A 199 -16.57 8.54 -7.92
CA THR A 199 -17.93 9.08 -7.81
C THR A 199 -18.30 10.00 -8.97
N ASP A 200 -17.35 10.41 -9.82
CA ASP A 200 -17.65 11.22 -11.00
C ASP A 200 -18.25 10.32 -12.10
N PRO A 201 -19.54 10.48 -12.46
CA PRO A 201 -20.18 9.65 -13.48
C PRO A 201 -19.59 9.84 -14.89
N ASN A 202 -18.72 10.83 -15.07
CA ASN A 202 -18.04 11.12 -16.33
C ASN A 202 -16.57 10.62 -16.36
N VAL A 203 -16.10 9.97 -15.28
CA VAL A 203 -14.76 9.41 -15.17
C VAL A 203 -14.82 7.90 -15.05
N THR A 204 -13.97 7.24 -15.83
CA THR A 204 -13.71 5.80 -15.74
C THR A 204 -12.28 5.59 -15.29
N LEU A 205 -12.09 4.86 -14.20
CA LEU A 205 -10.77 4.46 -13.69
C LEU A 205 -10.45 3.05 -14.16
N ILE A 206 -9.29 2.86 -14.78
CA ILE A 206 -8.78 1.52 -15.13
C ILE A 206 -7.80 1.09 -14.05
N ASP A 207 -8.04 -0.09 -13.48
CA ASP A 207 -7.12 -0.71 -12.52
C ASP A 207 -5.73 -0.91 -13.18
N PRO A 208 -4.63 -0.41 -12.58
CA PRO A 208 -3.27 -0.57 -13.07
C PRO A 208 -2.88 -2.03 -13.31
N SER A 209 -3.47 -3.00 -12.62
CA SER A 209 -3.24 -4.44 -12.85
C SER A 209 -3.72 -4.92 -14.23
N HIS A 210 -4.65 -4.21 -14.88
CA HIS A 210 -5.11 -4.52 -16.23
C HIS A 210 -4.13 -4.07 -17.32
N LEU A 211 -3.32 -3.07 -17.02
CA LEU A 211 -2.17 -2.65 -17.83
C LEU A 211 -0.93 -3.18 -17.12
N GLY A 212 -0.74 -4.49 -17.25
CA GLY A 212 0.34 -5.19 -16.59
C GLY A 212 1.68 -4.46 -16.69
N ILE A 213 2.47 -4.64 -15.63
CA ILE A 213 3.69 -3.88 -15.35
C ILE A 213 4.55 -3.79 -16.60
N ILE A 214 4.98 -2.58 -16.94
CA ILE A 214 6.02 -2.37 -17.95
C ILE A 214 7.34 -2.88 -17.35
N LEU A 215 7.67 -4.15 -17.60
CA LEU A 215 8.88 -4.82 -17.11
C LEU A 215 9.89 -4.85 -18.25
N ASN A 216 11.04 -4.18 -18.06
CA ASN A 216 12.14 -4.19 -19.04
C ASN A 216 11.73 -3.81 -20.48
N GLY A 217 10.66 -3.02 -20.63
CA GLY A 217 10.12 -2.59 -21.92
C GLY A 217 9.11 -3.53 -22.56
N GLU A 218 8.76 -4.64 -21.92
CA GLU A 218 7.61 -5.46 -22.32
C GLU A 218 6.32 -4.86 -21.79
N ILE A 219 5.33 -4.72 -22.68
CA ILE A 219 4.04 -4.10 -22.38
C ILE A 219 2.99 -5.20 -22.36
N THR A 220 2.56 -5.57 -21.16
CA THR A 220 1.44 -6.50 -20.97
C THR A 220 0.15 -5.67 -20.84
N VAL A 221 -0.75 -5.78 -21.82
CA VAL A 221 -2.06 -5.11 -21.78
C VAL A 221 -3.10 -6.21 -21.84
N ASN A 222 -3.95 -6.33 -20.83
CA ASN A 222 -5.11 -7.18 -20.91
C ASN A 222 -6.17 -6.49 -21.77
N THR A 223 -6.02 -6.63 -23.09
CA THR A 223 -6.85 -5.94 -24.08
C THR A 223 -8.32 -6.31 -23.95
N ASP A 224 -8.64 -7.54 -23.58
CA ASP A 224 -10.02 -8.03 -23.51
C ASP A 224 -10.77 -7.38 -22.35
N ASN A 225 -10.18 -7.38 -21.14
CA ASN A 225 -10.78 -6.73 -19.98
C ASN A 225 -10.92 -5.22 -20.19
N ILE A 226 -9.89 -4.58 -20.72
CA ILE A 226 -9.92 -3.14 -20.99
C ILE A 226 -10.96 -2.80 -22.06
N THR A 227 -11.05 -3.60 -23.12
CA THR A 227 -12.06 -3.40 -24.17
C THR A 227 -13.47 -3.56 -23.62
N ALA A 228 -13.73 -4.61 -22.84
CA ALA A 228 -15.02 -4.81 -22.19
C ALA A 228 -15.38 -3.61 -21.30
N PHE A 229 -14.42 -3.13 -20.51
CA PHE A 229 -14.60 -2.01 -19.60
C PHE A 229 -14.85 -0.69 -20.34
N LEU A 230 -14.06 -0.39 -21.38
CA LEU A 230 -14.23 0.81 -22.21
C LEU A 230 -15.53 0.79 -23.03
N ARG A 231 -16.02 -0.38 -23.44
CA ARG A 231 -17.29 -0.51 -24.16
C ARG A 231 -18.51 -0.40 -23.24
N ALA A 232 -18.39 -0.87 -22.01
CA ALA A 232 -19.46 -0.81 -21.01
C ALA A 232 -19.66 0.60 -20.44
N ASN A 233 -18.64 1.46 -20.49
CA ASN A 233 -18.67 2.81 -19.94
C ASN A 233 -18.76 3.85 -21.07
N SER A 234 -19.71 4.79 -20.96
CA SER A 234 -19.88 5.91 -21.91
C SER A 234 -19.24 7.21 -21.43
N CYS A 235 -18.28 7.13 -20.50
CA CYS A 235 -17.63 8.29 -19.89
C CYS A 235 -16.76 9.08 -20.88
N ASP A 236 -16.72 10.41 -20.73
CA ASP A 236 -15.82 11.26 -21.51
C ASP A 236 -14.36 11.11 -21.10
N VAL A 237 -14.09 10.82 -19.82
CA VAL A 237 -12.74 10.78 -19.27
C VAL A 237 -12.37 9.36 -18.83
N VAL A 238 -11.22 8.87 -19.26
CA VAL A 238 -10.61 7.63 -18.76
C VAL A 238 -9.28 7.96 -18.11
N LEU A 239 -9.08 7.53 -16.87
CA LEU A 239 -7.87 7.72 -16.08
C LEU A 239 -7.21 6.38 -15.82
N ILE A 240 -5.91 6.33 -16.10
CA ILE A 240 -5.17 5.08 -16.13
C ILE A 240 -3.81 5.30 -15.44
N PRO A 241 -3.65 4.92 -14.17
CA PRO A 241 -2.34 4.87 -13.54
C PRO A 241 -1.52 3.71 -14.15
N VAL A 242 -0.24 3.95 -14.41
CA VAL A 242 0.66 2.96 -15.04
C VAL A 242 1.85 2.70 -14.13
N ASN A 243 1.92 1.49 -13.58
CA ASN A 243 3.06 1.07 -12.77
C ASN A 243 4.20 0.59 -13.65
N CYS A 244 5.25 1.40 -13.74
CA CYS A 244 6.46 1.09 -14.47
C CYS A 244 7.45 0.38 -13.52
N ASN A 245 7.79 -0.87 -13.84
CA ASN A 245 8.77 -1.67 -13.12
C ASN A 245 8.59 -1.77 -11.59
N ARG A 246 7.34 -1.64 -11.10
CA ARG A 246 6.97 -1.65 -9.66
C ARG A 246 7.65 -0.57 -8.81
N ASN A 247 8.18 0.48 -9.44
CA ASN A 247 8.96 1.50 -8.74
C ASN A 247 8.71 2.92 -9.22
N HIS A 248 7.95 3.11 -10.30
CA HIS A 248 7.66 4.42 -10.86
C HIS A 248 6.22 4.49 -11.39
N TRP A 249 5.50 5.54 -11.02
CA TRP A 249 4.14 5.78 -11.49
C TRP A 249 4.13 6.77 -12.64
N CYS A 250 3.53 6.37 -13.75
CA CYS A 250 3.16 7.21 -14.88
C CYS A 250 1.63 7.22 -15.03
N SER A 251 1.11 7.94 -16.01
CA SER A 251 -0.31 7.83 -16.34
C SER A 251 -0.64 7.98 -17.82
N ILE A 252 -1.79 7.45 -18.19
CA ILE A 252 -2.48 7.66 -19.46
C ILE A 252 -3.85 8.26 -19.12
N MET A 253 -4.21 9.35 -19.78
CA MET A 253 -5.47 10.06 -19.58
C MET A 253 -6.13 10.25 -20.93
N VAL A 254 -7.38 9.81 -21.06
CA VAL A 254 -8.12 9.85 -22.33
C VAL A 254 -9.29 10.82 -22.19
N ARG A 255 -9.48 11.66 -23.21
CA ARG A 255 -10.70 12.44 -23.39
C ARG A 255 -11.38 12.04 -24.69
N SER A 256 -12.53 11.38 -24.58
CA SER A 256 -13.29 10.84 -25.71
C SER A 256 -13.86 11.93 -26.61
N SER A 257 -14.36 13.03 -26.03
CA SER A 257 -14.97 14.15 -26.78
C SER A 257 -13.98 14.87 -27.70
N SER A 258 -12.74 15.10 -27.25
CA SER A 258 -11.68 15.71 -28.06
C SER A 258 -10.83 14.70 -28.81
N ARG A 259 -11.03 13.39 -28.56
CA ARG A 259 -10.19 12.29 -29.08
C ARG A 259 -8.71 12.49 -28.77
N GLU A 260 -8.41 12.87 -27.54
CA GLU A 260 -7.05 13.09 -27.08
C GLU A 260 -6.64 12.05 -26.05
N VAL A 261 -5.41 11.59 -26.17
CA VAL A 261 -4.73 10.75 -25.18
C VAL A 261 -3.52 11.51 -24.68
N HIS A 262 -3.45 11.74 -23.38
CA HIS A 262 -2.37 12.43 -22.71
C HIS A 262 -1.56 11.42 -21.91
N ILE A 263 -0.26 11.31 -22.17
CA ILE A 263 0.66 10.49 -21.39
C ILE A 263 1.45 11.37 -20.43
N TYR A 264 1.60 10.94 -19.19
CA TYR A 264 2.33 11.70 -18.18
C TYR A 264 3.38 10.85 -17.49
N ASP A 265 4.60 11.39 -17.40
CA ASP A 265 5.69 10.86 -16.62
C ASP A 265 6.24 11.98 -15.72
N PRO A 266 5.96 11.94 -14.41
CA PRO A 266 6.39 12.97 -13.46
C PRO A 266 7.89 13.24 -13.45
N MET A 267 8.71 12.23 -13.76
CA MET A 267 10.16 12.31 -13.67
C MET A 267 10.83 12.57 -15.03
N SER A 268 10.04 12.73 -16.12
CA SER A 268 10.57 12.81 -17.48
C SER A 268 11.56 11.68 -17.80
N SER A 269 11.25 10.48 -17.31
CA SER A 269 12.12 9.32 -17.39
C SER A 269 12.05 8.67 -18.78
N LYS A 270 12.85 7.61 -18.97
CA LYS A 270 12.75 6.76 -20.17
C LYS A 270 11.45 5.95 -20.22
N TYR A 271 10.72 5.81 -19.11
CA TYR A 271 9.48 5.03 -19.09
C TYR A 271 8.38 5.61 -19.98
N VAL A 272 8.40 6.93 -20.24
CA VAL A 272 7.44 7.60 -21.12
C VAL A 272 7.34 6.96 -22.52
N THR A 273 8.41 6.36 -23.04
CA THR A 273 8.38 5.68 -24.36
C THR A 273 7.52 4.42 -24.33
N PHE A 274 7.60 3.66 -23.24
CA PHE A 274 6.79 2.46 -23.05
C PHE A 274 5.34 2.81 -22.71
N VAL A 275 5.11 3.86 -21.92
CA VAL A 275 3.77 4.39 -21.65
C VAL A 275 3.11 4.87 -22.94
N ARG A 276 3.86 5.54 -23.83
CA ARG A 276 3.38 5.91 -25.17
C ARG A 276 2.98 4.69 -25.99
N ALA A 277 3.79 3.64 -25.99
CA ALA A 277 3.47 2.42 -26.72
C ALA A 277 2.24 1.69 -26.12
N ALA A 278 2.05 1.71 -24.81
CA ALA A 278 0.83 1.22 -24.17
C ALA A 278 -0.39 2.05 -24.59
N ALA A 279 -0.28 3.38 -24.60
CA ALA A 279 -1.31 4.29 -25.08
C ALA A 279 -1.68 4.02 -26.56
N GLN A 280 -0.71 3.76 -27.43
CA GLN A 280 -0.97 3.40 -28.83
C GLN A 280 -1.77 2.09 -28.97
N LYS A 281 -1.49 1.08 -28.12
CA LYS A 281 -2.30 -0.13 -28.07
C LYS A 281 -3.74 0.17 -27.62
N LEU A 282 -3.90 1.03 -26.61
CA LEU A 282 -5.23 1.45 -26.11
C LEU A 282 -6.06 2.19 -27.15
N ILE A 283 -5.43 3.03 -27.99
CA ILE A 283 -6.12 3.75 -29.07
C ILE A 283 -6.84 2.79 -30.01
N HIS A 284 -6.23 1.64 -30.32
CA HIS A 284 -6.87 0.64 -31.16
C HIS A 284 -8.14 0.05 -30.52
N LEU A 285 -8.19 -0.03 -29.19
CA LEU A 285 -9.35 -0.54 -28.45
C LEU A 285 -10.44 0.53 -28.28
N LEU A 286 -10.06 1.81 -28.23
CA LEU A 286 -10.97 2.95 -28.12
C LEU A 286 -11.74 3.22 -29.41
N ARG A 287 -11.20 2.83 -30.56
CA ARG A 287 -11.88 2.91 -31.85
C ARG A 287 -12.97 1.84 -31.92
N LYS A 288 -14.21 2.26 -32.15
CA LYS A 288 -15.35 1.35 -32.29
C LYS A 288 -15.46 0.78 -33.70
N THR A 289 -15.04 1.57 -34.70
CA THR A 289 -15.03 1.19 -36.11
C THR A 289 -13.74 1.64 -36.81
N ALA A 290 -13.42 1.01 -37.94
CA ALA A 290 -12.25 1.34 -38.74
C ALA A 290 -12.31 2.75 -39.36
N ASP A 291 -13.50 3.32 -39.50
CA ASP A 291 -13.74 4.63 -40.12
C ASP A 291 -13.71 5.79 -39.12
N GLU A 292 -13.71 5.50 -37.81
CA GLU A 292 -13.59 6.54 -36.80
C GLU A 292 -12.20 7.19 -36.84
N PRO A 293 -12.12 8.54 -36.84
CA PRO A 293 -10.87 9.27 -36.67
C PRO A 293 -10.05 8.78 -35.48
N SER A 294 -8.74 8.63 -35.67
CA SER A 294 -7.83 8.21 -34.59
C SER A 294 -7.77 9.23 -33.46
N TYR A 295 -7.37 8.77 -32.28
CA TYR A 295 -7.00 9.65 -31.18
C TYR A 295 -5.61 10.25 -31.41
N SER A 296 -5.41 11.49 -30.96
CA SER A 296 -4.11 12.17 -30.94
C SER A 296 -3.41 11.93 -29.61
N VAL A 297 -2.11 11.61 -29.64
CA VAL A 297 -1.32 11.37 -28.42
C VAL A 297 -0.45 12.59 -28.11
N HIS A 298 -0.57 13.10 -26.89
CA HIS A 298 0.15 14.25 -26.38
C HIS A 298 0.93 13.90 -25.11
N LEU A 299 2.08 14.56 -24.91
CA LEU A 299 2.74 14.57 -23.61
C LEU A 299 2.00 15.56 -22.71
N TYR A 300 1.56 15.10 -21.54
CA TYR A 300 0.94 15.96 -20.55
C TYR A 300 2.01 16.82 -19.87
N SER A 301 1.75 18.12 -19.79
CA SER A 301 2.59 19.06 -19.05
C SER A 301 1.86 19.50 -17.78
N SER A 302 2.45 19.22 -16.62
CA SER A 302 1.94 19.67 -15.33
C SER A 302 2.60 20.98 -14.93
N ASP A 303 1.80 21.91 -14.41
CA ASP A 303 2.24 23.17 -13.81
C ASP A 303 3.02 22.97 -12.49
N VAL A 304 2.88 21.80 -11.86
CA VAL A 304 3.62 21.39 -10.65
C VAL A 304 5.11 21.15 -10.94
N GLY A 305 5.48 20.98 -12.22
CA GLY A 305 6.84 20.76 -12.68
C GLY A 305 7.26 19.28 -12.70
N VAL A 306 8.57 19.06 -12.81
CA VAL A 306 9.18 17.72 -12.81
C VAL A 306 9.49 17.29 -11.38
N GLN A 307 9.20 16.04 -11.06
CA GLN A 307 9.57 15.43 -9.79
C GLN A 307 11.09 15.20 -9.71
N TYR A 308 11.69 15.63 -8.61
CA TYR A 308 13.13 15.42 -8.34
C TYR A 308 13.41 14.43 -7.19
N ASP A 309 12.45 14.17 -6.32
CA ASP A 309 12.59 13.14 -5.29
C ASP A 309 12.26 11.73 -5.83
N SER A 310 12.51 10.70 -5.03
CA SER A 310 12.34 9.31 -5.43
C SER A 310 11.00 8.68 -5.01
N TYR A 311 10.04 9.47 -4.53
CA TYR A 311 8.92 8.91 -3.75
C TYR A 311 7.55 9.58 -3.96
N ASN A 312 7.44 10.65 -4.75
CA ASN A 312 6.19 11.38 -4.96
C ASN A 312 5.54 11.11 -6.34
N CYS A 313 6.06 10.21 -7.16
CA CYS A 313 5.53 9.97 -8.52
C CYS A 313 4.02 9.66 -8.53
N ASP A 314 3.54 8.97 -7.51
CA ASP A 314 2.13 8.73 -7.23
C ASP A 314 1.34 10.03 -7.00
N ILE A 315 1.85 10.93 -6.15
CA ILE A 315 1.22 12.23 -5.87
C ILE A 315 1.14 13.08 -7.14
N TYR A 316 2.21 13.11 -7.94
CA TYR A 316 2.19 13.81 -9.23
C TYR A 316 1.16 13.21 -10.20
N VAL A 317 1.06 11.88 -10.29
CA VAL A 317 0.04 11.21 -11.11
C VAL A 317 -1.37 11.56 -10.65
N LEU A 318 -1.65 11.48 -9.34
CA LEU A 318 -2.96 11.82 -8.80
C LEU A 318 -3.32 13.30 -9.02
N LEU A 319 -2.36 14.22 -8.88
CA LEU A 319 -2.57 15.63 -9.21
C LEU A 319 -2.85 15.84 -10.70
N SER A 320 -2.14 15.11 -11.58
CA SER A 320 -2.42 15.18 -13.01
C SER A 320 -3.85 14.75 -13.35
N PHE A 321 -4.38 13.76 -12.63
CA PHE A 321 -5.78 13.34 -12.76
C PHE A 321 -6.75 14.42 -12.28
N GLU A 322 -6.48 15.07 -11.13
CA GLU A 322 -7.29 16.19 -10.66
C GLU A 322 -7.31 17.34 -11.69
N HIS A 323 -6.15 17.73 -12.22
CA HIS A 323 -6.07 18.77 -13.25
C HIS A 323 -6.79 18.37 -14.54
N PHE A 324 -6.59 17.13 -14.99
CA PHE A 324 -7.24 16.61 -16.20
C PHE A 324 -8.76 16.53 -16.07
N THR A 325 -9.27 16.31 -14.85
CA THR A 325 -10.71 16.30 -14.56
C THR A 325 -11.28 17.69 -14.26
N GLY A 326 -10.44 18.73 -14.26
CA GLY A 326 -10.85 20.14 -14.29
C GLY A 326 -10.57 20.93 -13.02
N ALA A 327 -9.76 20.41 -12.10
CA ALA A 327 -9.22 21.15 -10.97
C ALA A 327 -8.43 22.39 -11.43
N PRO A 328 -8.34 23.45 -10.60
CA PRO A 328 -7.52 24.62 -10.92
C PRO A 328 -6.04 24.25 -10.99
N GLN A 329 -5.26 25.10 -11.66
CA GLN A 329 -3.80 25.03 -11.58
C GLN A 329 -3.35 25.25 -10.13
N LEU A 330 -2.33 24.50 -9.73
CA LEU A 330 -1.71 24.56 -8.43
C LEU A 330 -0.47 25.47 -8.42
N GLY A 331 0.21 25.58 -9.57
CA GLY A 331 1.52 26.20 -9.70
C GLY A 331 2.67 25.27 -9.32
N ARG A 332 3.90 25.81 -9.34
CA ARG A 332 5.13 25.03 -9.15
C ARG A 332 5.15 24.33 -7.78
N GLY A 333 5.32 23.01 -7.80
CA GLY A 333 5.48 22.14 -6.64
C GLY A 333 6.67 22.52 -5.78
N ASP A 334 6.45 22.96 -4.53
CA ASP A 334 7.48 22.97 -3.51
C ASP A 334 7.34 21.78 -2.55
N LYS A 335 8.36 21.59 -1.70
CA LYS A 335 8.43 20.45 -0.79
C LYS A 335 7.29 20.46 0.25
N LYS A 336 6.92 21.63 0.80
CA LYS A 336 5.87 21.74 1.82
C LYS A 336 4.51 21.43 1.21
N MET A 337 4.28 21.96 0.02
CA MET A 337 3.11 21.71 -0.79
C MET A 337 2.93 20.21 -1.04
N LEU A 338 3.95 19.55 -1.59
CA LEU A 338 3.91 18.10 -1.86
C LEU A 338 3.68 17.27 -0.59
N GLN A 339 4.23 17.68 0.56
CA GLN A 339 3.97 17.03 1.85
C GLN A 339 2.50 17.13 2.27
N CYS A 340 1.85 18.27 2.08
CA CYS A 340 0.44 18.45 2.41
C CYS A 340 -0.47 17.67 1.47
N LEU A 341 -0.16 17.68 0.16
CA LEU A 341 -0.91 16.89 -0.83
C LEU A 341 -0.78 15.39 -0.52
N ARG A 342 0.41 14.95 -0.13
CA ARG A 342 0.63 13.56 0.31
C ARG A 342 -0.16 13.22 1.57
N TYR A 343 -0.22 14.12 2.55
CA TYR A 343 -1.10 13.95 3.71
C TYR A 343 -2.57 13.87 3.32
N ARG A 344 -3.04 14.72 2.40
CA ARG A 344 -4.41 14.67 1.89
C ARG A 344 -4.72 13.29 1.30
N THR A 345 -3.82 12.79 0.46
CA THR A 345 -3.94 11.46 -0.14
C THR A 345 -3.94 10.35 0.91
N TYR A 346 -3.07 10.43 1.91
CA TYR A 346 -3.03 9.51 3.04
C TYR A 346 -4.34 9.50 3.86
N ALA A 347 -4.87 10.68 4.18
CA ALA A 347 -6.13 10.82 4.90
C ALA A 347 -7.31 10.26 4.09
N CYS A 348 -7.30 10.46 2.76
CA CYS A 348 -8.27 9.87 1.85
C CYS A 348 -8.19 8.33 1.84
N ALA A 349 -6.98 7.77 1.71
CA ALA A 349 -6.76 6.32 1.69
C ALA A 349 -7.25 5.63 2.98
N THR A 350 -7.04 6.28 4.12
CA THR A 350 -7.37 5.74 5.46
C THR A 350 -8.82 5.98 5.89
N ALA A 351 -9.57 6.84 5.19
CA ALA A 351 -11.00 7.03 5.46
C ALA A 351 -11.80 5.76 5.12
N ARG A 352 -12.86 5.46 5.88
CA ARG A 352 -13.80 4.39 5.48
C ARG A 352 -14.64 4.87 4.29
N ASN A 353 -15.09 3.95 3.43
CA ASN A 353 -15.93 4.26 2.26
C ASN A 353 -17.22 5.04 2.58
N SER A 354 -17.62 5.12 3.85
CA SER A 354 -18.82 5.79 4.34
C SER A 354 -18.59 7.13 5.03
N GLU A 355 -17.37 7.66 5.13
CA GLU A 355 -17.09 8.89 5.90
C GLU A 355 -17.32 10.19 5.12
N GLU A 356 -18.01 11.13 5.78
CA GLU A 356 -18.44 12.45 5.31
C GLU A 356 -17.34 13.37 4.76
N HIS A 357 -16.06 13.11 5.04
CA HIS A 357 -14.96 13.93 4.50
C HIS A 357 -14.86 13.86 2.98
N ILE A 358 -15.24 12.73 2.36
CA ILE A 358 -15.33 12.62 0.90
C ILE A 358 -16.52 13.46 0.38
N LYS A 359 -17.59 13.64 1.16
CA LYS A 359 -18.73 14.49 0.77
C LYS A 359 -18.37 15.97 0.74
N THR A 360 -17.49 16.46 1.62
CA THR A 360 -17.04 17.87 1.58
C THR A 360 -16.22 18.16 0.31
N PHE A 361 -15.39 17.19 -0.12
CA PHE A 361 -14.65 17.21 -1.38
C PHE A 361 -15.58 17.13 -2.60
N ILE A 362 -16.53 16.18 -2.62
CA ILE A 362 -17.54 16.03 -3.68
C ILE A 362 -18.42 17.28 -3.79
N MET A 363 -18.90 17.86 -2.69
CA MET A 363 -19.76 19.04 -2.71
C MET A 363 -19.03 20.30 -3.23
N HIS A 364 -17.72 20.44 -2.98
CA HIS A 364 -16.94 21.55 -3.53
C HIS A 364 -16.57 21.32 -5.02
N TRP A 365 -16.35 20.07 -5.40
CA TRP A 365 -16.08 19.65 -6.78
C TRP A 365 -17.32 19.82 -7.69
N GLU A 366 -18.52 19.44 -7.23
CA GLU A 366 -19.79 19.65 -7.96
C GLU A 366 -20.12 21.14 -8.13
N ARG A 367 -19.89 21.97 -7.10
CA ARG A 367 -20.09 23.43 -7.17
C ARG A 367 -19.18 24.08 -8.22
N SER A 368 -17.94 23.61 -8.34
CA SER A 368 -16.97 24.11 -9.32
C SER A 368 -17.35 23.72 -10.76
N ARG A 369 -17.90 22.52 -10.96
CA ARG A 369 -18.48 22.08 -12.25
C ARG A 369 -19.72 22.88 -12.65
N HIS A 370 -20.62 23.14 -11.70
CA HIS A 370 -21.84 23.90 -11.95
C HIS A 370 -21.52 25.34 -12.39
N TYR A 371 -20.53 25.98 -11.75
CA TYR A 371 -20.09 27.33 -12.10
C TYR A 371 -19.49 27.42 -13.52
N LYS A 372 -18.73 26.41 -13.96
CA LYS A 372 -18.19 26.33 -15.33
C LYS A 372 -19.27 26.06 -16.39
N ARG A 373 -20.30 25.25 -16.08
CA ARG A 373 -21.45 25.03 -16.99
C ARG A 373 -22.31 26.29 -17.14
N VAL A 374 -22.58 27.01 -16.05
CA VAL A 374 -23.42 28.23 -16.09
C VAL A 374 -22.72 29.38 -16.83
N LYS A 375 -21.40 29.51 -16.75
CA LYS A 375 -20.66 30.51 -17.53
C LYS A 375 -20.65 30.21 -19.03
N LYS A 376 -20.61 28.94 -19.43
CA LYS A 376 -20.66 28.54 -20.85
C LYS A 376 -22.04 28.79 -21.50
N PHE A 377 -23.12 28.79 -20.71
CA PHE A 377 -24.47 29.11 -21.17
C PHE A 377 -24.83 30.60 -21.16
N LYS A 378 -23.98 31.47 -20.60
CA LYS A 378 -24.18 32.93 -20.57
C LYS A 378 -23.31 33.68 -21.57
N SER A 379 -22.57 32.98 -22.41
CA SER A 379 -21.68 33.53 -23.43
C SER A 379 -22.08 33.20 -24.87
N ASP A 380 -23.29 32.67 -25.07
CA ASP A 380 -23.92 32.49 -26.39
C ASP A 380 -25.06 33.50 -26.57
#